data_AF-A0A1S3HFH6-F1
#
_entry.id   AF-A0A1S3HFH6-F1
#
_cell.length_a   1.000
_cell.length_b   1.000
_cell.length_c   1.000
_cell.angle_alpha   90.00
_cell.angle_beta   90.00
_cell.angle_gamma   90.00
#
_symmetry.space_group_name_H-M   'P 1'
#
loop_
_entity.id
_entity.type
_entity.pdbx_description
1 polymer ?
#
loop_
_entity_poly.entity_id
_entity_poly.type
_entity_poly.pdbx_seq_one_letter_code
_entity_poly.pdbx_strand_id
1 'polypeptide(L)'
;MNDRITTTILECASEVAPASKMKDSKLSTETRILMKKRRMMKKTEVNNNRDIRNNIEYAELDKTIKKKAREDIRKQNMKKIAETIENGKSMKRAKRSFQLGQDRMLTLLDKDENELTTQDQILERVEEFYGELYDSNKGIEISTKACDLPDITAWEVESAVQKMKNGKAAGNDNIKAEMVKAGGDILSQELARLFTKCLHLKEIPVAWKNANMIIMFF
;
A
#
# COMPACT_ATOMS: atom_id res chain seq x y z
N MET A 1 -7.97 -7.31 23.70
CA MET A 1 -8.74 -8.30 22.90
C MET A 1 -8.50 -8.09 21.42
N ASN A 2 -8.78 -6.88 20.89
CA ASN A 2 -8.47 -6.51 19.51
C ASN A 2 -7.01 -6.82 19.11
N ASP A 3 -6.03 -6.34 19.88
CA ASP A 3 -4.60 -6.51 19.52
C ASP A 3 -4.15 -7.97 19.50
N ARG A 4 -4.73 -8.82 20.35
CA ARG A 4 -4.43 -10.25 20.36
C ARG A 4 -4.98 -10.92 19.10
N ILE A 5 -6.20 -10.56 18.68
CA ILE A 5 -6.82 -11.09 17.46
C ILE A 5 -5.99 -10.65 16.24
N THR A 6 -5.60 -9.38 16.16
CA THR A 6 -4.82 -8.87 15.02
C THR A 6 -3.44 -9.52 14.93
N THR A 7 -2.72 -9.65 16.05
CA THR A 7 -1.41 -10.32 16.09
C THR A 7 -1.52 -11.79 15.67
N THR A 8 -2.49 -12.54 16.21
CA THR A 8 -2.67 -13.96 15.86
C THR A 8 -3.02 -14.15 14.38
N ILE A 9 -3.87 -13.29 13.80
CA ILE A 9 -4.18 -13.35 12.36
C ILE A 9 -2.91 -13.14 11.52
N LEU A 10 -2.08 -12.16 11.87
CA LEU A 10 -0.86 -11.85 11.13
C LEU A 10 0.20 -12.95 11.26
N GLU A 11 0.36 -13.52 12.44
CA GLU A 11 1.26 -14.65 12.69
C GLU A 11 0.84 -15.87 11.85
N CYS A 12 -0.41 -16.31 11.95
CA CYS A 12 -0.92 -17.43 11.16
C CYS A 12 -0.84 -17.16 9.66
N ALA A 13 -1.14 -15.93 9.22
CA ALA A 13 -1.02 -15.56 7.81
C ALA A 13 0.43 -15.64 7.33
N SER A 14 1.42 -15.30 8.18
CA SER A 14 2.83 -15.38 7.81
C SER A 14 3.35 -16.82 7.66
N GLU A 15 2.82 -17.76 8.45
CA GLU A 15 3.17 -19.18 8.40
C GLU A 15 2.57 -19.88 7.18
N VAL A 16 1.33 -19.52 6.82
CA VAL A 16 0.56 -20.18 5.77
C VAL A 16 0.76 -19.53 4.40
N ALA A 17 1.05 -18.23 4.36
CA ALA A 17 1.20 -17.52 3.09
C ALA A 17 2.46 -17.98 2.33
N PRO A 18 2.36 -18.26 1.03
CA PRO A 18 3.55 -18.51 0.21
C PRO A 18 4.44 -17.26 0.24
N ALA A 19 5.75 -17.48 0.25
CA ALA A 19 6.73 -16.40 0.22
C ALA A 19 6.35 -15.38 -0.87
N SER A 20 6.23 -14.10 -0.46
CA SER A 20 5.89 -13.00 -1.35
C SER A 20 6.75 -13.10 -2.60
N LYS A 21 6.11 -13.24 -3.78
CA LYS A 21 6.83 -13.23 -5.06
C LYS A 21 7.64 -11.96 -5.10
N MET A 22 8.96 -12.09 -5.04
CA MET A 22 9.87 -10.95 -5.10
C MET A 22 9.46 -10.11 -6.31
N LYS A 23 9.19 -8.82 -6.10
CA LYS A 23 8.88 -7.91 -7.21
C LYS A 23 9.98 -8.05 -8.26
N ASP A 24 9.60 -8.38 -9.49
CA ASP A 24 10.54 -8.51 -10.59
C ASP A 24 11.38 -7.24 -10.71
N SER A 25 12.64 -7.35 -10.31
CA SER A 25 13.59 -6.26 -10.38
C SER A 25 13.86 -5.94 -11.85
N LYS A 26 13.65 -4.68 -12.29
CA LYS A 26 13.94 -4.24 -13.67
C LYS A 26 15.37 -4.48 -14.15
N LEU A 27 16.31 -4.61 -13.22
CA LEU A 27 17.74 -4.76 -13.50
C LEU A 27 18.24 -6.09 -12.95
N SER A 28 19.20 -6.70 -13.63
CA SER A 28 19.87 -7.90 -13.15
C SER A 28 20.66 -7.62 -11.87
N THR A 29 20.92 -8.68 -11.10
CA THR A 29 21.81 -8.64 -9.93
C THR A 29 23.19 -8.12 -10.31
N GLU A 30 23.71 -8.55 -11.46
CA GLU A 30 25.00 -8.11 -11.99
C GLU A 30 25.04 -6.59 -12.24
N THR A 31 24.04 -6.03 -12.94
CA THR A 31 23.94 -4.59 -13.17
C THR A 31 23.85 -3.82 -11.85
N ARG A 32 23.11 -4.34 -10.86
CA ARG A 32 23.03 -3.73 -9.52
C ARG A 32 24.37 -3.74 -8.79
N ILE A 33 25.16 -4.82 -8.91
CA ILE A 33 26.52 -4.91 -8.33
C ILE A 33 27.42 -3.85 -8.96
N LEU A 34 27.40 -3.69 -10.28
CA LEU A 34 28.16 -2.65 -10.97
C LEU A 34 27.75 -1.24 -10.55
N MET A 35 26.44 -0.98 -10.38
CA MET A 35 25.94 0.29 -9.85
C MET A 35 26.41 0.55 -8.41
N LYS A 36 26.48 -0.49 -7.56
CA LYS A 36 27.07 -0.37 -6.21
C LYS A 36 28.56 -0.06 -6.28
N LYS A 37 29.33 -0.75 -7.14
CA LYS A 37 30.76 -0.48 -7.37
C LYS A 37 30.98 0.98 -7.79
N ARG A 38 30.18 1.49 -8.73
CA ARG A 38 30.23 2.89 -9.18
C ARG A 38 29.95 3.89 -8.04
N ARG A 39 28.97 3.59 -7.18
CA ARG A 39 28.65 4.43 -6.01
C ARG A 39 29.81 4.46 -5.01
N MET A 40 30.44 3.31 -4.75
CA MET A 40 31.61 3.23 -3.86
C MET A 40 32.77 4.04 -4.42
N MET A 41 33.11 3.85 -5.70
CA MET A 41 34.17 4.63 -6.38
C MET A 41 33.91 6.13 -6.30
N LYS A 42 32.66 6.56 -6.56
CA LYS A 42 32.29 7.98 -6.43
C LYS A 42 32.53 8.51 -5.02
N LYS A 43 32.20 7.73 -3.99
CA LYS A 43 32.41 8.11 -2.59
C LYS A 43 33.90 8.19 -2.23
N THR A 44 34.70 7.23 -2.69
CA THR A 44 36.15 7.20 -2.44
C THR A 44 36.87 8.38 -3.09
N GLU A 45 36.54 8.71 -4.34
CA GLU A 45 37.20 9.82 -5.04
C GLU A 45 36.82 11.20 -4.46
N VAL A 46 35.56 11.36 -4.01
CA VAL A 46 35.13 12.56 -3.27
C VAL A 46 35.88 12.69 -1.95
N ASN A 47 36.03 11.60 -1.19
CA ASN A 47 36.79 11.61 0.06
C ASN A 47 38.28 11.93 -0.15
N ASN A 48 38.85 11.51 -1.27
CA ASN A 48 40.25 11.77 -1.63
C ASN A 48 40.46 13.14 -2.32
N ASN A 49 39.40 13.95 -2.46
CA ASN A 49 39.39 15.25 -3.14
C ASN A 49 39.94 15.21 -4.58
N ARG A 50 39.67 14.12 -5.32
CA ARG A 50 40.10 13.93 -6.71
C ARG A 50 38.95 14.14 -7.68
N ASP A 51 39.26 14.68 -8.87
CA ASP A 51 38.25 14.81 -9.93
C ASP A 51 37.99 13.46 -10.61
N ILE A 52 36.78 12.95 -10.39
CA ILE A 52 36.24 11.73 -11.01
C ILE A 52 36.29 11.73 -12.52
N ARG A 53 36.25 12.90 -13.17
CA ARG A 53 36.25 13.01 -14.64
C ARG A 53 37.51 12.42 -15.27
N ASN A 54 38.61 12.40 -14.53
CA ASN A 54 39.89 11.88 -15.00
C ASN A 54 40.04 10.37 -14.77
N ASN A 55 39.11 9.75 -14.03
CA ASN A 55 39.16 8.32 -13.75
C ASN A 55 38.60 7.51 -14.95
N ILE A 56 39.50 6.90 -15.73
CA ILE A 56 39.18 6.08 -16.90
C ILE A 56 38.34 4.85 -16.52
N GLU A 57 38.69 4.18 -15.42
CA GLU A 57 37.95 3.00 -14.93
C GLU A 57 36.49 3.37 -14.60
N TYR A 58 36.26 4.55 -14.02
CA TYR A 58 34.91 5.05 -13.73
C TYR A 58 34.12 5.32 -15.02
N ALA A 59 34.73 5.89 -16.05
CA ALA A 59 34.08 6.16 -17.32
C ALA A 59 33.71 4.87 -18.07
N GLU A 60 34.58 3.87 -18.09
CA GLU A 60 34.32 2.55 -18.67
C GLU A 60 33.24 1.79 -17.91
N LEU A 61 33.27 1.88 -16.57
CA LEU A 61 32.23 1.30 -15.72
C LEU A 61 30.87 1.93 -16.00
N ASP A 62 30.80 3.26 -16.14
CA ASP A 62 29.55 3.97 -16.46
C ASP A 62 29.00 3.59 -17.85
N LYS A 63 29.87 3.48 -18.86
CA LYS A 63 29.50 2.97 -20.19
C LYS A 63 28.92 1.56 -20.11
N THR A 64 29.58 0.68 -19.35
CA THR A 64 29.16 -0.71 -19.16
C THR A 64 27.81 -0.80 -18.44
N ILE A 65 27.61 -0.02 -17.38
CA ILE A 65 26.33 0.06 -16.66
C ILE A 65 25.22 0.53 -17.59
N LYS A 66 25.45 1.59 -18.38
CA LYS A 66 24.46 2.10 -19.35
C LYS A 66 24.12 1.08 -20.43
N LYS A 67 25.08 0.26 -20.87
CA LYS A 67 24.84 -0.83 -21.83
C LYS A 67 24.00 -1.94 -21.19
N LYS A 68 24.45 -2.49 -20.06
CA LYS A 68 23.74 -3.58 -19.36
C LYS A 68 22.36 -3.17 -18.88
N ALA A 69 22.17 -1.95 -18.38
CA ALA A 69 20.87 -1.46 -17.97
C ALA A 69 19.88 -1.41 -19.14
N ARG A 70 20.32 -0.98 -20.34
CA ARG A 70 19.48 -0.98 -21.54
C ARG A 70 19.12 -2.40 -21.99
N GLU A 71 20.08 -3.32 -21.94
CA GLU A 71 19.88 -4.73 -22.28
C GLU A 71 18.91 -5.40 -21.31
N ASP A 72 19.08 -5.19 -20.00
CA ASP A 72 18.18 -5.71 -18.95
C ASP A 72 16.75 -5.20 -19.15
N ILE A 73 16.57 -3.89 -19.34
CA ILE A 73 15.25 -3.30 -19.58
C ILE A 73 14.61 -3.88 -20.84
N ARG A 74 15.36 -4.02 -21.94
CA ARG A 74 14.86 -4.62 -23.19
C ARG A 74 14.43 -6.07 -22.97
N LYS A 75 15.27 -6.87 -22.31
CA LYS A 75 14.99 -8.28 -22.02
C LYS A 75 13.70 -8.44 -21.21
N GLN A 76 13.50 -7.57 -20.22
CA GLN A 76 12.28 -7.60 -19.43
C GLN A 76 11.04 -7.11 -20.15
N ASN A 77 11.18 -6.05 -20.95
CA ASN A 77 10.07 -5.58 -21.75
C ASN A 77 9.64 -6.66 -22.76
N MET A 78 10.60 -7.33 -23.39
CA MET A 78 10.35 -8.45 -24.30
C MET A 78 9.64 -9.61 -23.60
N LYS A 79 10.11 -10.01 -22.42
CA LYS A 79 9.47 -11.06 -21.60
C LYS A 79 8.00 -10.72 -21.30
N LYS A 80 7.74 -9.49 -20.84
CA LYS A 80 6.37 -9.02 -20.56
C LYS A 80 5.48 -8.95 -21.79
N ILE A 81 6.03 -8.60 -22.95
CA ILE A 81 5.29 -8.62 -24.22
C ILE A 81 4.90 -10.06 -24.58
N ALA A 82 5.85 -11.00 -24.52
CA ALA A 82 5.61 -12.42 -24.78
C ALA A 82 4.52 -12.98 -23.84
N GLU A 83 4.64 -12.74 -22.52
CA GLU A 83 3.63 -13.14 -21.54
C GLU A 83 2.25 -12.51 -21.81
N THR A 84 2.19 -11.27 -22.31
CA THR A 84 0.93 -10.62 -22.65
C THR A 84 0.25 -11.30 -23.84
N ILE A 85 1.04 -11.64 -24.87
CA ILE A 85 0.57 -12.33 -26.08
C ILE A 85 0.07 -13.74 -25.72
N GLU A 86 0.85 -14.52 -24.97
CA GLU A 86 0.48 -15.87 -24.52
C GLU A 86 -0.82 -15.88 -23.72
N ASN A 87 -1.02 -14.88 -22.85
CA ASN A 87 -2.22 -14.75 -22.05
C ASN A 87 -3.43 -14.16 -22.81
N GLY A 88 -3.32 -13.91 -24.12
CA GLY A 88 -4.39 -13.32 -24.94
C GLY A 88 -4.80 -11.91 -24.50
N LYS A 89 -3.91 -11.18 -23.81
CA LYS A 89 -4.21 -9.85 -23.25
C LYS A 89 -3.91 -8.77 -24.30
N SER A 90 -4.69 -7.68 -24.28
CA SER A 90 -4.47 -6.54 -25.19
C SER A 90 -3.10 -5.86 -25.00
N MET A 91 -2.44 -5.51 -26.10
CA MET A 91 -1.20 -4.72 -26.11
C MET A 91 -1.33 -3.34 -25.43
N LYS A 92 -2.55 -2.79 -25.35
CA LYS A 92 -2.83 -1.56 -24.58
C LYS A 92 -2.57 -1.76 -23.08
N ARG A 93 -2.87 -2.94 -22.52
CA ARG A 93 -2.55 -3.29 -21.13
C ARG A 93 -1.04 -3.46 -20.92
N ALA A 94 -0.34 -4.09 -21.86
CA ALA A 94 1.13 -4.18 -21.82
C ALA A 94 1.77 -2.79 -21.80
N LYS A 95 1.35 -1.88 -22.71
CA LYS A 95 1.86 -0.51 -22.76
C LYS A 95 1.67 0.25 -21.44
N ARG A 96 0.49 0.14 -20.81
CA ARG A 96 0.26 0.72 -19.47
C ARG A 96 1.19 0.14 -18.41
N SER A 97 1.50 -1.15 -18.46
CA SER A 97 2.42 -1.79 -17.51
C SER A 97 3.89 -1.36 -17.67
N PHE A 98 4.26 -0.80 -18.84
CA PHE A 98 5.59 -0.28 -19.13
C PHE A 98 5.77 1.19 -18.74
N GLN A 99 4.69 1.99 -18.74
CA GLN A 99 4.74 3.40 -18.39
C GLN A 99 5.14 3.55 -16.90
N LEU A 100 6.25 4.24 -16.64
CA LEU A 100 6.58 4.71 -15.29
C LEU A 100 5.80 6.00 -15.06
N GLY A 101 4.96 6.02 -14.04
CA GLY A 101 4.31 7.23 -13.53
C GLY A 101 3.26 7.78 -14.47
N GLN A 102 2.00 7.76 -14.05
CA GLN A 102 1.05 8.73 -14.60
C GLN A 102 1.49 10.12 -14.15
N ASP A 103 1.36 11.09 -15.05
CA ASP A 103 1.65 12.48 -14.74
C ASP A 103 0.72 12.92 -13.60
N ARG A 104 1.32 13.40 -12.51
CA ARG A 104 0.60 13.74 -11.28
C ARG A 104 0.24 15.21 -11.36
N MET A 105 -0.92 15.53 -11.93
CA MET A 105 -1.48 16.87 -11.78
C MET A 105 -2.53 16.83 -10.67
N LEU A 106 -2.12 17.22 -9.48
CA LEU A 106 -3.03 17.47 -8.37
C LEU A 106 -3.03 18.97 -8.12
N THR A 107 -4.14 19.61 -8.43
CA THR A 107 -4.46 20.93 -7.91
C THR A 107 -5.71 20.79 -7.07
N LEU A 108 -5.63 21.24 -5.82
CA LEU A 108 -6.78 21.34 -4.92
C LEU A 108 -6.93 22.82 -4.53
N LEU A 109 -8.15 23.31 -4.35
CA LEU A 109 -8.36 24.66 -3.84
C LEU A 109 -8.34 24.65 -2.31
N ASP A 110 -7.69 25.66 -1.75
CA ASP A 110 -7.77 25.98 -0.34
C ASP A 110 -9.12 26.66 0.02
N LYS A 111 -9.36 26.93 1.31
CA LYS A 111 -10.55 27.66 1.80
C LYS A 111 -10.66 29.07 1.19
N ASP A 112 -9.52 29.69 0.91
CA ASP A 112 -9.43 31.02 0.29
C ASP A 112 -9.33 30.95 -1.25
N GLU A 113 -9.74 29.83 -1.87
CA GLU A 113 -9.72 29.60 -3.32
C GLU A 113 -8.32 29.62 -3.98
N ASN A 114 -7.25 29.47 -3.19
CA ASN A 114 -5.88 29.37 -3.71
C ASN A 114 -5.54 27.96 -4.19
N GLU A 115 -4.78 27.82 -5.28
CA GLU A 115 -4.36 26.51 -5.79
C GLU A 115 -3.22 25.89 -4.96
N LEU A 116 -3.46 24.70 -4.44
CA LEU A 116 -2.49 23.84 -3.77
C LEU A 116 -1.95 22.81 -4.76
N THR A 117 -0.65 22.85 -5.02
CA THR A 117 0.04 21.95 -5.96
C THR A 117 0.90 20.89 -5.27
N THR A 118 1.26 21.10 -4.00
CA THR A 118 2.17 20.21 -3.26
C THR A 118 1.40 19.09 -2.59
N GLN A 119 1.91 17.86 -2.67
CA GLN A 119 1.25 16.68 -2.09
C GLN A 119 0.95 16.85 -0.58
N ASP A 120 1.88 17.42 0.18
CA ASP A 120 1.73 17.60 1.63
C ASP A 120 0.63 18.61 1.96
N GLN A 121 0.58 19.73 1.23
CA GLN A 121 -0.45 20.75 1.38
C GLN A 121 -1.84 20.19 1.04
N ILE A 122 -1.93 19.35 0.01
CA ILE A 122 -3.20 18.71 -0.36
C ILE A 122 -3.63 17.71 0.72
N LEU A 123 -2.71 16.95 1.29
CA LEU A 123 -3.02 16.02 2.38
C LEU A 123 -3.51 16.76 3.63
N GLU A 124 -2.82 17.83 4.03
CA GLU A 124 -3.21 18.69 5.15
C GLU A 124 -4.61 19.29 4.93
N ARG A 125 -4.86 19.82 3.73
CA ARG A 125 -6.18 20.38 3.39
C ARG A 125 -7.31 19.35 3.39
N VAL A 126 -7.01 18.10 3.00
CA VAL A 126 -7.95 16.97 3.06
C VAL A 126 -8.19 16.55 4.51
N GLU A 127 -7.14 16.52 5.34
CA GLU A 127 -7.25 16.24 6.78
C GLU A 127 -8.14 17.26 7.48
N GLU A 128 -7.90 18.55 7.25
CA GLU A 128 -8.74 19.63 7.77
C GLU A 128 -10.20 19.49 7.33
N PHE A 129 -10.44 19.22 6.04
CA PHE A 129 -11.79 19.06 5.51
C PHE A 129 -12.56 17.95 6.23
N TYR A 130 -11.95 16.76 6.37
CA TYR A 130 -12.61 15.63 7.02
C TYR A 130 -12.69 15.82 8.54
N GLY A 131 -11.72 16.48 9.16
CA GLY A 131 -11.79 16.90 10.55
C GLY A 131 -13.02 17.77 10.80
N GLU A 132 -13.17 18.86 10.05
CA GLU A 132 -14.35 19.74 10.14
C GLU A 132 -15.67 19.01 9.84
N LEU A 133 -15.67 18.13 8.83
CA LEU A 133 -16.85 17.36 8.44
C LEU A 133 -17.34 16.47 9.58
N TYR A 134 -16.44 15.74 10.24
CA TYR A 134 -16.78 14.77 11.28
C TYR A 134 -16.84 15.37 12.69
N ASP A 135 -16.17 16.51 12.95
CA ASP A 135 -16.32 17.30 14.18
C ASP A 135 -17.62 18.09 14.20
N SER A 136 -18.24 18.32 13.03
CA SER A 136 -19.55 18.98 12.94
C SER A 136 -20.64 18.11 13.57
N ASN A 137 -20.79 18.25 14.88
CA ASN A 137 -21.93 17.80 15.68
C ASN A 137 -23.18 18.61 15.29
N LYS A 138 -23.59 18.54 14.02
CA LYS A 138 -24.93 18.99 13.59
C LYS A 138 -25.90 18.10 14.34
N GLY A 139 -26.49 18.65 15.40
CA GLY A 139 -27.27 17.95 16.43
C GLY A 139 -28.12 16.82 15.88
N ILE A 140 -27.56 15.60 15.88
CA ILE A 140 -28.35 14.41 15.76
C ILE A 140 -28.97 14.26 17.14
N GLU A 141 -30.25 14.58 17.28
CA GLU A 141 -31.03 14.17 18.44
C GLU A 141 -31.07 12.64 18.45
N ILE A 142 -30.06 12.04 19.09
CA ILE A 142 -30.03 10.60 19.34
C ILE A 142 -31.14 10.35 20.37
N SER A 143 -32.28 9.86 19.88
CA SER A 143 -33.37 9.42 20.74
C SER A 143 -32.83 8.32 21.66
N THR A 144 -32.61 8.64 22.94
CA THR A 144 -32.09 7.75 23.98
C THR A 144 -33.15 6.76 24.46
N LYS A 145 -33.99 6.25 23.54
CA LYS A 145 -34.79 5.07 23.87
C LYS A 145 -33.81 3.92 24.09
N ALA A 146 -33.70 3.47 25.34
CA ALA A 146 -32.99 2.26 25.69
C ALA A 146 -33.66 1.12 24.92
N CYS A 147 -33.07 0.78 23.77
CA CYS A 147 -33.44 -0.39 23.01
C CYS A 147 -32.45 -1.46 23.43
N ASP A 148 -32.94 -2.54 24.03
CA ASP A 148 -32.13 -3.71 24.32
C ASP A 148 -31.68 -4.29 22.98
N LEU A 149 -30.46 -3.95 22.58
CA LEU A 149 -29.86 -4.42 21.35
C LEU A 149 -29.42 -5.87 21.57
N PRO A 150 -29.78 -6.80 20.68
CA PRO A 150 -29.34 -8.19 20.79
C PRO A 150 -27.83 -8.31 20.58
N ASP A 151 -27.25 -9.37 21.15
CA ASP A 151 -25.87 -9.75 20.91
C ASP A 151 -25.62 -10.06 19.43
N ILE A 152 -24.45 -9.68 18.94
CA ILE A 152 -24.02 -10.01 17.58
C ILE A 152 -23.63 -11.47 17.54
N THR A 153 -24.20 -12.21 16.59
CA THR A 153 -23.98 -13.65 16.43
C THR A 153 -22.79 -13.95 15.52
N ALA A 154 -22.13 -15.10 15.72
CA ALA A 154 -21.02 -15.54 14.88
C ALA A 154 -21.45 -15.71 13.40
N TRP A 155 -22.68 -16.15 13.16
CA TRP A 155 -23.23 -16.34 11.81
C TRP A 155 -23.41 -15.01 11.05
N GLU A 156 -23.81 -13.94 11.73
CA GLU A 156 -23.89 -12.61 11.13
C GLU A 156 -22.51 -12.11 10.72
N VAL A 157 -21.51 -12.31 11.58
CA VAL A 157 -20.12 -11.96 11.30
C VAL A 157 -19.58 -12.77 10.13
N GLU A 158 -19.77 -14.08 10.13
CA GLU A 158 -19.34 -14.97 9.05
C GLU A 158 -19.97 -14.55 7.72
N SER A 159 -21.29 -14.33 7.71
CA SER A 159 -22.03 -13.87 6.52
C SER A 159 -21.51 -12.52 6.00
N ALA A 160 -21.14 -11.60 6.88
CA ALA A 160 -20.56 -10.32 6.50
C ALA A 160 -19.15 -10.47 5.94
N VAL A 161 -18.30 -11.29 6.58
CA VAL A 161 -16.93 -11.58 6.15
C VAL A 161 -16.93 -12.23 4.76
N GLN A 162 -17.84 -13.16 4.48
CA GLN A 162 -17.93 -13.81 3.17
C GLN A 162 -18.29 -12.84 2.03
N LYS A 163 -19.13 -11.83 2.31
CA LYS A 163 -19.51 -10.80 1.34
C LYS A 163 -18.36 -9.84 0.97
N MET A 164 -17.29 -9.78 1.76
CA MET A 164 -16.15 -8.91 1.46
C MET A 164 -15.46 -9.33 0.15
N LYS A 165 -14.98 -8.37 -0.64
CA LYS A 165 -14.26 -8.65 -1.88
C LYS A 165 -12.79 -8.99 -1.60
N ASN A 166 -12.27 -10.02 -2.27
CA ASN A 166 -10.85 -10.39 -2.23
C ASN A 166 -10.01 -9.39 -3.04
N GLY A 167 -8.69 -9.35 -2.78
CA GLY A 167 -7.75 -8.46 -3.46
C GLY A 167 -7.93 -6.96 -3.17
N LYS A 168 -8.66 -6.60 -2.11
CA LYS A 168 -8.73 -5.21 -1.62
C LYS A 168 -7.51 -4.86 -0.78
N ALA A 169 -7.17 -3.58 -0.75
CA ALA A 169 -6.07 -3.07 0.07
C ALA A 169 -6.38 -3.33 1.55
N ALA A 170 -5.35 -3.70 2.31
CA ALA A 170 -5.46 -3.82 3.76
C ALA A 170 -5.52 -2.43 4.41
N GLY A 171 -6.10 -2.37 5.61
CA GLY A 171 -6.05 -1.17 6.45
C GLY A 171 -4.67 -0.94 7.06
N ASN A 172 -4.59 -0.01 8.01
CA ASN A 172 -3.36 0.27 8.77
C ASN A 172 -2.87 -0.93 9.59
N ASP A 173 -3.77 -1.85 9.91
CA ASP A 173 -3.50 -3.12 10.59
C ASP A 173 -2.86 -4.19 9.69
N ASN A 174 -2.74 -3.94 8.38
CA ASN A 174 -2.28 -4.88 7.37
C ASN A 174 -3.12 -6.17 7.26
N ILE A 175 -4.34 -6.20 7.80
CA ILE A 175 -5.24 -7.34 7.70
C ILE A 175 -6.04 -7.25 6.39
N LYS A 176 -5.96 -8.31 5.58
CA LYS A 176 -6.74 -8.42 4.34
C LYS A 176 -8.02 -9.21 4.58
N ALA A 177 -9.04 -8.95 3.77
CA ALA A 177 -10.29 -9.71 3.81
C ALA A 177 -10.06 -11.23 3.66
N GLU A 178 -9.08 -11.63 2.87
CA GLU A 178 -8.68 -13.03 2.66
C GLU A 178 -8.17 -13.70 3.95
N MET A 179 -7.45 -12.95 4.80
CA MET A 179 -6.95 -13.46 6.08
C MET A 179 -8.10 -13.69 7.05
N VAL A 180 -9.08 -12.77 7.08
CA VAL A 180 -10.27 -12.90 7.93
C VAL A 180 -11.14 -14.06 7.47
N LYS A 181 -11.33 -14.23 6.15
CA LYS A 181 -12.06 -15.38 5.58
C LYS A 181 -11.38 -16.71 5.90
N ALA A 182 -10.06 -16.76 5.89
CA ALA A 182 -9.30 -17.97 6.21
C ALA A 182 -9.41 -18.38 7.68
N GLY A 183 -9.75 -17.44 8.58
CA GLY A 183 -9.92 -17.71 10.01
C GLY A 183 -11.18 -18.51 10.37
N GLY A 184 -12.15 -18.64 9.46
CA GLY A 184 -13.34 -19.48 9.62
C GLY A 184 -14.18 -19.16 10.86
N ASP A 185 -14.80 -20.20 11.42
CA ASP A 185 -15.73 -20.10 12.54
C ASP A 185 -15.08 -19.56 13.82
N ILE A 186 -13.85 -19.98 14.11
CA ILE A 186 -13.12 -19.59 15.32
C ILE A 186 -12.94 -18.07 15.34
N LEU A 187 -12.49 -17.50 14.21
CA LEU A 187 -12.32 -16.05 14.12
C LEU A 187 -13.67 -15.32 14.14
N SER A 188 -14.69 -15.88 13.50
CA SER A 188 -16.03 -15.30 13.49
C SER A 188 -16.65 -15.22 14.90
N GLN A 189 -16.41 -16.23 15.76
CA GLN A 189 -16.84 -16.22 17.16
C GLN A 189 -16.11 -15.15 17.99
N GLU A 190 -14.80 -15.01 17.83
CA GLU A 190 -14.02 -14.02 18.58
C GLU A 190 -14.32 -12.58 18.13
N LEU A 191 -14.57 -12.38 16.83
CA LEU A 191 -15.05 -11.09 16.30
C LEU A 191 -16.45 -10.75 16.80
N ALA A 192 -17.38 -11.72 16.82
CA ALA A 192 -18.72 -11.52 17.37
C ALA A 192 -18.65 -11.07 18.84
N ARG A 193 -17.82 -11.73 19.66
CA ARG A 193 -17.58 -11.32 21.05
C ARG A 193 -17.03 -9.90 21.16
N LEU A 194 -16.06 -9.55 20.31
CA LEU A 194 -15.49 -8.21 20.29
C LEU A 194 -16.55 -7.15 19.93
N PHE A 195 -17.34 -7.39 18.88
CA PHE A 195 -18.38 -6.46 18.45
C PHE A 195 -19.51 -6.31 19.48
N THR A 196 -19.96 -7.41 20.08
CA THR A 196 -20.94 -7.39 21.16
C THR A 196 -20.42 -6.59 22.35
N LYS A 197 -19.13 -6.72 22.70
CA LYS A 197 -18.51 -5.90 23.74
C LYS A 197 -18.49 -4.42 23.38
N CYS A 198 -18.15 -4.07 22.14
CA CYS A 198 -18.20 -2.68 21.67
C CYS A 198 -19.61 -2.09 21.70
N LEU A 199 -20.62 -2.90 21.35
CA LEU A 199 -22.03 -2.50 21.34
C LEU A 199 -22.52 -2.15 22.75
N HIS A 200 -22.23 -3.00 23.74
CA HIS A 200 -22.66 -2.80 25.12
C HIS A 200 -21.88 -1.71 25.85
N LEU A 201 -20.56 -1.64 25.66
CA LEU A 201 -19.73 -0.64 26.31
C LEU A 201 -19.79 0.72 25.62
N LYS A 202 -20.34 0.79 24.40
CA LYS A 202 -20.32 2.00 23.54
C LYS A 202 -18.90 2.54 23.31
N GLU A 203 -17.91 1.66 23.41
CA GLU A 203 -16.51 1.97 23.25
C GLU A 203 -15.90 1.13 22.13
N ILE A 204 -15.23 1.80 21.20
CA ILE A 204 -14.47 1.16 20.12
C ILE A 204 -12.97 1.13 20.43
N PRO A 205 -12.24 0.09 20.00
CA PRO A 205 -10.80 0.02 20.14
C PRO A 205 -10.11 1.27 19.55
N VAL A 206 -9.11 1.79 20.27
CA VAL A 206 -8.33 2.97 19.81
C VAL A 206 -7.72 2.73 18.43
N ALA A 207 -7.31 1.50 18.12
CA ALA A 207 -6.77 1.13 16.82
C ALA A 207 -7.73 1.42 15.65
N TRP A 208 -9.05 1.37 15.87
CA TRP A 208 -10.08 1.63 14.85
C TRP A 208 -10.37 3.12 14.65
N LYS A 209 -9.86 3.99 15.55
CA LYS A 209 -10.02 5.44 15.45
C LYS A 209 -9.01 6.08 14.49
N ASN A 210 -8.06 5.30 13.98
CA ASN A 210 -7.02 5.77 13.07
C ASN A 210 -7.47 5.63 11.61
N ALA A 211 -7.41 6.71 10.84
CA ALA A 211 -7.65 6.71 9.41
C ALA A 211 -6.33 6.95 8.66
N ASN A 212 -6.10 6.20 7.57
CA ASN A 212 -4.97 6.44 6.67
C ASN A 212 -5.51 7.06 5.37
N MET A 213 -5.19 8.32 5.13
CA MET A 213 -5.64 9.06 3.95
C MET A 213 -4.67 8.87 2.79
N ILE A 214 -5.14 8.23 1.72
CA ILE A 214 -4.36 8.01 0.50
C ILE A 214 -5.09 8.69 -0.65
N ILE A 215 -4.44 9.68 -1.25
CA ILE A 215 -4.96 10.33 -2.46
C ILE A 215 -4.80 9.35 -3.63
N MET A 216 -5.92 8.95 -4.23
CA MET A 216 -5.93 8.09 -5.41
C MET A 216 -5.74 8.92 -6.69
N PHE A 217 -4.97 8.37 -7.63
CA PHE A 217 -4.76 8.94 -8.96
C PHE A 217 -5.31 7.94 -9.99
N PHE A 218 -6.06 8.42 -10.98
CA PHE A 218 -6.68 7.62 -12.04
C PHE A 218 -6.07 7.91 -13.40
#